data_AF-A0A7K6U723-F1
#
_entry.id   AF-A0A7K6U723-F1
#
_cell.length_a   1.000
_cell.length_b   1.000
_cell.length_c   1.000
_cell.angle_alpha   90.00
_cell.angle_beta   90.00
_cell.angle_gamma   90.00
#
_symmetry.space_group_name_H-M   'P 1'
#
loop_
_entity.id
_entity.type
_entity.pdbx_description
1 polymer ?
#
loop_
_entity_poly.entity_id
_entity_poly.type
_entity_poly.pdbx_seq_one_letter_code
_entity_poly.pdbx_strand_id
1 'polypeptide(L)' 'QVAEAVAQPLMGTRRVTLVAAGPGDIGVARLPGEVLDVVTRLPAAIEALTGVSVTQVGTSRTPGSP' A
#
# COMPACT_ATOMS: atom_id res chain seq x y z
N GLN A 1 26.38 -18.70 -10.74
CA GLN A 1 27.48 -18.39 -9.80
C GLN A 1 27.15 -17.20 -8.89
N VAL A 2 26.76 -16.02 -9.39
CA VAL A 2 26.42 -14.86 -8.53
C VAL A 2 25.28 -15.13 -7.55
N ALA A 3 24.20 -15.79 -8.00
CA ALA A 3 23.06 -16.11 -7.13
C ALA A 3 23.45 -17.00 -5.93
N GLU A 4 24.39 -17.94 -6.12
CA GLU A 4 24.81 -18.87 -5.09
C GLU A 4 25.70 -18.21 -4.04
N ALA A 5 26.62 -17.34 -4.46
CA ALA A 5 27.47 -16.55 -3.57
C ALA A 5 26.66 -15.59 -2.67
N VAL A 6 25.53 -15.07 -3.18
CA VAL A 6 24.62 -14.21 -2.42
C VAL A 6 23.69 -15.03 -1.52
N ALA A 7 23.26 -16.22 -1.95
CA ALA A 7 22.35 -17.06 -1.20
C ALA A 7 22.99 -17.72 0.03
N GLN A 8 24.27 -18.10 -0.04
CA GLN A 8 24.96 -18.79 1.06
C GLN A 8 24.95 -18.02 2.40
N PRO A 9 25.30 -16.72 2.47
CA PRO A 9 25.20 -15.93 3.70
C PRO A 9 23.76 -15.80 4.24
N LEU A 10 22.77 -15.76 3.35
CA LEU A 10 21.36 -15.63 3.72
C LEU A 10 20.79 -16.93 4.31
N MET A 11 21.24 -18.10 3.82
CA MET A 11 20.79 -19.40 4.33
C MET A 11 21.11 -19.62 5.83
N GLY A 12 22.20 -19.03 6.34
CA GLY A 12 22.56 -19.08 7.76
C GLY A 12 21.97 -17.95 8.62
N THR A 13 21.25 -17.00 8.02
CA THR A 13 20.76 -15.81 8.73
C THR A 13 19.57 -16.16 9.61
N ARG A 14 19.74 -16.03 10.94
CA ARG A 14 18.68 -16.33 11.92
C ARG A 14 17.66 -15.21 12.08
N ARG A 15 18.04 -13.97 11.74
CA ARG A 15 17.22 -12.79 11.92
C ARG A 15 17.61 -11.71 10.92
N VAL A 16 16.62 -11.13 10.26
CA VAL A 16 16.75 -9.90 9.48
C VAL A 16 16.05 -8.79 10.24
N THR A 17 16.74 -7.68 10.51
CA THR A 17 16.16 -6.50 11.17
C THR A 17 16.22 -5.34 10.19
N LEU A 18 15.07 -4.73 9.91
CA LEU A 18 14.99 -3.51 9.12
C LEU A 18 15.31 -2.32 10.04
N VAL A 19 16.16 -1.42 9.58
CA VAL A 19 16.50 -0.16 10.28
C VAL A 19 16.35 0.96 9.28
N ALA A 20 15.50 1.96 9.56
CA ALA A 20 15.54 3.21 8.80
C ALA A 20 16.45 4.22 9.49
N ALA A 21 17.31 4.85 8.70
CA ALA A 21 18.07 6.01 9.12
C ALA A 21 17.23 7.27 8.84
N GLY A 22 16.39 7.64 9.80
CA GLY A 22 15.57 8.86 9.76
C GLY A 22 14.42 8.79 10.77
N PRO A 23 13.89 9.93 11.25
CA PRO A 23 12.69 9.94 12.08
C PRO A 23 11.51 9.43 11.25
N GLY A 24 10.98 8.28 11.62
CA GLY A 24 9.81 7.71 10.97
C GLY A 24 9.64 6.23 11.23
N ASP A 25 8.39 5.79 11.21
CA ASP A 25 8.03 4.38 11.30
C ASP A 25 8.68 3.57 10.17
N ILE A 26 8.75 2.23 10.28
CA ILE A 26 9.21 1.34 9.21
C ILE A 26 8.32 0.10 9.11
N GLY A 27 8.24 -0.48 7.90
CA GLY A 27 7.42 -1.66 7.66
C GLY A 27 5.94 -1.41 7.92
N VAL A 28 5.29 -2.32 8.68
CA VAL A 28 3.84 -2.30 8.93
C VAL A 28 3.35 -0.98 9.56
N ALA A 29 4.16 -0.37 10.42
CA ALA A 29 3.81 0.90 11.06
C ALA A 29 3.67 2.07 10.06
N ARG A 30 4.25 1.97 8.84
CA ARG A 30 4.03 2.93 7.74
C ARG A 30 2.74 2.70 6.96
N LEU A 31 2.25 1.46 6.92
CA LEU A 31 1.12 1.08 6.05
C LEU A 31 -0.11 1.98 6.24
N PRO A 32 -0.52 2.37 7.47
CA PRO A 32 -1.66 3.27 7.63
C PRO A 32 -1.49 4.62 6.91
N GLY A 33 -0.29 5.20 6.95
CA GLY A 33 0.01 6.47 6.28
C GLY A 33 0.06 6.33 4.77
N GLU A 34 0.68 5.27 4.26
CA GLU A 34 0.73 4.98 2.82
C GLU A 34 -0.66 4.69 2.25
N VAL A 35 -1.48 3.91 2.97
CA VAL A 35 -2.88 3.66 2.60
C VAL A 35 -3.67 4.97 2.61
N LEU A 36 -3.50 5.81 3.62
CA LEU A 36 -4.17 7.12 3.68
C LEU A 36 -3.79 8.01 2.48
N ASP A 37 -2.52 8.04 2.12
CA ASP A 37 -2.04 8.81 0.96
C ASP A 37 -2.64 8.29 -0.35
N VAL A 38 -2.75 6.96 -0.51
CA VAL A 38 -3.42 6.35 -1.66
C VAL A 38 -4.89 6.71 -1.71
N VAL A 39 -5.65 6.50 -0.63
CA VAL A 39 -7.11 6.75 -0.64
C VAL A 39 -7.47 8.23 -0.81
N THR A 40 -6.55 9.14 -0.47
CA THR A 40 -6.76 10.57 -0.64
C THR A 40 -6.41 11.05 -2.06
N ARG A 41 -5.40 10.46 -2.71
CA ARG A 41 -4.95 10.88 -4.05
C ARG A 41 -5.59 10.12 -5.20
N LEU A 42 -5.89 8.84 -4.99
CA LEU A 42 -6.39 7.95 -6.03
C LEU A 42 -7.73 8.42 -6.65
N PRO A 43 -8.73 8.92 -5.89
CA PRO A 43 -9.99 9.39 -6.48
C PRO A 43 -9.77 10.47 -7.54
N ALA A 44 -8.94 11.47 -7.24
CA ALA A 44 -8.64 12.57 -8.17
C ALA A 44 -7.86 12.08 -9.40
N ALA A 45 -6.94 11.12 -9.23
CA ALA A 45 -6.20 10.53 -10.33
C ALA A 45 -7.10 9.73 -11.28
N ILE A 46 -8.04 8.95 -10.74
CA ILE A 46 -9.04 8.20 -11.53
C ILE A 46 -9.94 9.17 -12.28
N GLU A 47 -10.44 10.21 -11.61
CA GLU A 47 -11.26 11.26 -12.22
C GLU A 47 -10.54 11.92 -13.41
N ALA A 48 -9.27 12.30 -13.25
CA ALA A 48 -8.49 12.94 -14.30
C ALA A 48 -8.28 12.04 -15.54
N LEU A 49 -8.19 10.71 -15.36
CA LEU A 49 -7.93 9.76 -16.44
C LEU A 49 -9.20 9.25 -17.11
N THR A 50 -10.30 9.15 -16.37
CA THR A 50 -11.52 8.47 -16.81
C THR A 50 -12.73 9.40 -16.93
N GLY A 51 -12.67 10.58 -16.32
CA GLY A 51 -13.80 11.50 -16.18
C GLY A 51 -14.88 11.01 -15.19
N VAL A 52 -14.67 9.88 -14.51
CA VAL A 52 -15.65 9.29 -13.58
C VAL A 52 -15.37 9.76 -12.16
N SER A 53 -16.36 10.39 -11.51
CA SER A 53 -16.25 10.73 -10.09
C SER A 53 -16.48 9.54 -9.16
N VAL A 54 -15.45 9.23 -8.36
CA VAL A 54 -15.45 8.08 -7.43
C VAL A 54 -16.20 8.39 -6.13
N THR A 55 -16.37 9.68 -5.81
CA THR A 55 -17.04 10.15 -4.59
C THR A 55 -18.52 9.74 -4.50
N GLN A 56 -19.13 9.30 -5.60
CA GLN A 56 -20.57 9.02 -5.70
C GLN A 56 -20.94 7.52 -5.67
N VAL A 57 -19.97 6.61 -5.69
CA VAL A 57 -20.21 5.16 -5.88
C VAL A 57 -20.87 4.47 -4.67
N GLY A 58 -20.98 5.15 -3.52
CA GLY A 58 -21.51 4.58 -2.26
C GLY A 58 -23.02 4.69 -2.00
N THR A 59 -23.85 5.13 -2.95
CA THR A 59 -25.29 5.33 -2.72
C THR A 59 -26.19 4.50 -3.65
N SER A 60 -25.92 3.19 -3.79
CA SER A 60 -26.96 2.25 -4.25
C SER A 60 -27.97 2.01 -3.13
N ARG A 61 -28.85 2.98 -2.91
CA ARG A 61 -30.06 2.79 -2.12
C ARG A 61 -30.94 1.80 -2.89
N THR A 62 -31.01 0.55 -2.47
CA THR A 62 -32.04 -0.39 -2.95
C THR A 62 -33.41 0.17 -2.54
N PRO A 63 -34.28 0.58 -3.48
CA PRO A 63 -35.63 0.99 -3.15
C PRO A 63 -36.48 -0.28 -3.07
N GLY A 64 -36.97 -0.57 -1.87
CA GLY A 64 -38.10 -1.48 -1.68
C GLY A 64 -37.76 -2.96 -1.72
N SER A 65 -38.09 -3.64 -0.63
CA SER A 65 -38.67 -4.98 -0.69
C SER A 65 -39.91 -4.95 0.21
N PRO A 66 -41.05 -5.47 -0.25
CA PRO A 66 -42.32 -5.44 0.50
C PRO A 66 -42.28 -6.23 1.80
#